data_AF-A0A7C5ESM4-F1
#
_entry.id   AF-A0A7C5ESM4-F1
#
_cell.length_a   1.000
_cell.length_b   1.000
_cell.length_c   1.000
_cell.angle_alpha   90.00
_cell.angle_beta   90.00
_cell.angle_gamma   90.00
#
_symmetry.space_group_name_H-M   'P 1'
#
loop_
_entity.id
_entity.type
_entity.pdbx_description
1 polymer ?
#
loop_
_entity_poly.entity_id
_entity_poly.type
_entity_poly.pdbx_seq_one_letter_code
_entity_poly.pdbx_strand_id
1 'polypeptide(L)'
;MGTQRALHELMPGEHLCWYCEGEVPLPATLKALIVQGLEQGEKVLYLCRTHSPSQVLAWLRDAGCDLSPYLSSDQLRFLPCDETIRIQDP
;
A
#
# COMPACT_ATOMS: atom_id res chain seq x y z
N MET A 1 -8.67 8.63 26.99
CA MET A 1 -9.65 8.36 25.93
C MET A 1 -8.89 8.44 24.62
N GLY A 2 -8.65 7.32 23.94
CA GLY A 2 -7.87 7.32 22.69
C GLY A 2 -8.68 7.95 21.55
N THR A 3 -8.07 8.84 20.79
CA THR A 3 -8.67 9.39 19.57
C THR A 3 -8.68 8.33 18.48
N GLN A 4 -9.87 7.90 18.05
CA GLN A 4 -10.03 7.08 16.86
C GLN A 4 -9.87 7.97 15.63
N ARG A 5 -8.96 7.58 14.73
CA ARG A 5 -8.72 8.24 13.45
C ARG A 5 -9.01 7.28 12.30
N ALA A 6 -9.47 7.82 11.18
CA ALA A 6 -9.65 7.03 9.98
C ALA A 6 -8.31 6.81 9.27
N LEU A 7 -8.17 5.66 8.61
CA LEU A 7 -6.97 5.27 7.87
C LEU A 7 -6.58 6.28 6.79
N HIS A 8 -7.57 6.96 6.21
CA HIS A 8 -7.37 7.96 5.16
C HIS A 8 -6.86 9.31 5.68
N GLU A 9 -6.79 9.52 6.99
CA GLU A 9 -6.37 10.77 7.64
C GLU A 9 -4.89 10.73 8.04
N LEU A 10 -4.10 9.78 7.53
CA LEU A 10 -2.66 9.73 7.77
C LEU A 10 -1.99 10.91 7.06
N MET A 11 -1.15 11.63 7.79
CA MET A 11 -0.37 12.77 7.30
C MET A 11 1.02 12.31 6.82
N PRO A 12 1.67 13.08 5.93
CA PRO A 12 3.06 12.81 5.57
C PRO A 12 3.96 12.63 6.79
N GLY A 13 4.74 11.55 6.82
CA GLY A 13 5.62 11.19 7.94
C GLY A 13 4.97 10.37 9.05
N GLU A 14 3.65 10.12 9.00
CA GLU A 14 3.01 9.19 9.93
C GLU A 14 3.14 7.74 9.46
N HIS A 15 3.25 6.82 10.43
CA HIS A 15 3.37 5.40 10.18
C HIS A 15 2.28 4.63 10.92
N LEU A 16 1.70 3.64 10.24
CA LEU A 16 0.76 2.70 10.83
C LEU A 16 1.38 1.31 10.84
N CYS A 17 1.37 0.66 12.01
CA CYS A 17 1.86 -0.69 12.18
C CYS A 17 0.75 -1.56 12.77
N TRP A 18 0.45 -2.68 12.13
CA TRP A 18 -0.49 -3.67 12.66
C TRP A 18 0.22 -4.81 13.35
N TYR A 19 -0.26 -5.15 14.54
CA TYR A 19 0.06 -6.37 15.26
C TYR A 19 -1.22 -7.19 15.35
N CYS A 20 -1.26 -8.32 14.65
CA CYS A 20 -2.41 -9.21 14.64
C CYS A 20 -1.95 -10.64 14.90
N GLU A 21 -2.76 -11.41 15.61
CA GLU A 21 -2.61 -12.85 15.67
C GLU A 21 -3.20 -13.44 14.39
N GLY A 22 -2.34 -13.64 13.37
CA GLY A 22 -2.74 -14.20 12.07
C GLY A 22 -2.57 -13.22 10.90
N GLU A 23 -3.09 -13.58 9.73
CA GLU A 23 -3.08 -12.69 8.57
C GLU A 23 -3.99 -11.48 8.83
N VAL A 24 -3.42 -10.28 8.69
CA VAL A 24 -4.21 -9.05 8.62
C VAL A 24 -5.23 -9.21 7.49
N PRO A 25 -6.47 -8.69 7.59
CA PRO A 25 -7.39 -8.59 6.46
C PRO A 25 -6.83 -7.61 5.41
N LEU A 26 -5.77 -8.05 4.76
CA LEU A 26 -4.91 -7.31 3.84
C LEU A 26 -5.72 -6.67 2.71
N PRO A 27 -6.70 -7.31 2.06
CA PRO A 27 -7.34 -6.70 0.90
C PRO A 27 -8.04 -5.37 1.17
N ALA A 28 -8.83 -5.26 2.25
CA ALA A 28 -9.57 -4.03 2.57
C ALA A 28 -8.62 -2.89 2.99
N THR A 29 -7.61 -3.25 3.77
CA THR A 29 -6.61 -2.34 4.31
C THR A 29 -5.62 -1.85 3.24
N LEU A 30 -5.12 -2.77 2.41
CA LEU A 30 -4.25 -2.46 1.28
C LEU A 30 -4.98 -1.62 0.25
N LYS A 31 -6.25 -1.91 -0.02
CA LYS A 31 -7.09 -1.07 -0.87
C LYS A 31 -7.12 0.35 -0.35
N ALA A 32 -7.40 0.57 0.94
CA ALA A 32 -7.47 1.91 1.50
C ALA A 32 -6.15 2.69 1.34
N LEU A 33 -4.99 2.09 1.62
CA LEU A 33 -3.71 2.81 1.53
C LEU A 33 -3.17 2.95 0.11
N ILE A 34 -3.20 1.87 -0.67
CA ILE A 34 -2.64 1.86 -2.02
C ILE A 34 -3.54 2.68 -2.96
N VAL A 35 -4.84 2.40 -2.97
CA VAL A 35 -5.74 3.05 -3.94
C VAL A 35 -5.91 4.53 -3.62
N GLN A 36 -6.03 4.90 -2.35
CA GLN A 36 -6.15 6.31 -1.99
C GLN A 36 -4.93 7.13 -2.45
N GLY A 37 -3.70 6.67 -2.18
CA GLY A 37 -2.51 7.38 -2.64
C GLY A 37 -2.47 7.50 -4.16
N LEU A 38 -2.81 6.42 -4.87
CA LEU A 38 -2.86 6.41 -6.34
C LEU A 38 -3.91 7.39 -6.90
N GLU A 39 -5.12 7.42 -6.34
CA GLU A 39 -6.20 8.34 -6.71
C GLU A 39 -5.82 9.81 -6.43
N GLN A 40 -4.99 10.05 -5.41
CA GLN A 40 -4.46 11.37 -5.08
C GLN A 40 -3.25 11.79 -5.94
N GLY A 41 -2.81 10.95 -6.87
CA GLY A 41 -1.65 11.24 -7.73
C GLY A 41 -0.30 10.99 -7.06
N GLU A 42 -0.27 10.35 -5.89
CA GLU A 42 0.94 10.05 -5.16
C GLU A 42 1.69 8.85 -5.77
N LYS A 43 3.01 8.81 -5.58
CA LYS A 43 3.79 7.61 -5.86
C LYS A 43 3.65 6.63 -4.68
N VAL A 44 3.27 5.39 -4.99
CA VAL A 44 3.07 4.34 -4.01
C VAL A 44 4.12 3.24 -4.19
N LEU A 45 4.79 2.92 -3.08
CA LEU A 45 5.74 1.82 -2.99
C LEU A 45 5.15 0.72 -2.10
N TYR A 46 5.06 -0.50 -2.60
CA TYR A 46 4.67 -1.66 -1.82
C TYR A 46 5.85 -2.60 -1.63
N LEU A 47 6.23 -2.85 -0.37
CA LEU A 47 7.36 -3.72 -0.06
C LEU A 47 6.88 -5.15 0.22
N CYS A 48 7.31 -6.08 -0.62
CA CYS A 48 6.97 -7.49 -0.57
C CYS A 48 8.02 -8.29 0.22
N ARG A 49 7.58 -8.99 1.28
CA ARG A 49 8.39 -10.03 1.95
C ARG A 49 7.76 -11.40 1.85
N THR A 50 6.52 -11.51 2.35
CA THR A 50 5.81 -12.78 2.46
C THR A 50 4.98 -13.07 1.22
N HIS A 51 4.30 -12.06 0.68
CA HIS A 51 3.43 -12.19 -0.48
C HIS A 51 4.09 -11.59 -1.71
N SER A 52 4.04 -12.32 -2.83
CA SER A 52 4.57 -11.84 -4.09
C SER A 52 3.74 -10.68 -4.65
N PRO A 53 4.32 -9.84 -5.52
CA PRO A 53 3.57 -8.79 -6.22
C PRO A 53 2.32 -9.35 -6.92
N SER A 54 2.43 -10.52 -7.55
CA SER A 54 1.32 -11.17 -8.25
C SER A 54 0.16 -11.57 -7.33
N GLN A 55 0.43 -12.00 -6.10
CA GLN A 55 -0.60 -12.32 -5.11
C GLN A 55 -1.35 -11.05 -4.66
N VAL A 56 -0.61 -9.99 -4.36
CA VAL A 56 -1.21 -8.70 -3.94
C VAL A 56 -2.05 -8.09 -5.06
N LEU A 57 -1.55 -8.13 -6.30
CA LEU A 57 -2.30 -7.68 -7.47
C LEU A 57 -3.58 -8.47 -7.69
N ALA A 58 -3.53 -9.80 -7.51
CA ALA A 58 -4.73 -10.63 -7.60
C ALA A 58 -5.78 -10.22 -6.57
N TRP A 59 -5.39 -10.02 -5.31
CA TRP A 59 -6.32 -9.57 -4.26
C TRP A 59 -6.96 -8.22 -4.55
N LEU A 60 -6.17 -7.25 -5.01
CA LEU A 60 -6.66 -5.90 -5.32
C LEU A 60 -7.58 -5.91 -6.55
N ARG A 61 -7.25 -6.71 -7.57
CA ARG A 61 -8.13 -6.93 -8.72
C ARG A 61 -9.44 -7.59 -8.31
N ASP A 62 -9.39 -8.63 -7.49
CA ASP A 62 -10.58 -9.34 -7.00
C ASP A 62 -11.44 -8.42 -6.09
N ALA A 63 -10.84 -7.40 -5.47
CA ALA A 63 -11.51 -6.32 -4.75
C ALA A 63 -12.02 -5.16 -5.65
N GLY A 64 -11.97 -5.33 -6.98
CA GLY A 64 -12.48 -4.40 -7.98
C GLY A 64 -11.54 -3.26 -8.36
N CYS A 65 -10.25 -3.33 -8.04
CA CYS A 65 -9.27 -2.30 -8.36
C CYS A 65 -8.48 -2.66 -9.63
N ASP A 66 -8.56 -1.83 -10.68
CA ASP A 66 -7.66 -1.93 -11.82
C ASP A 66 -6.40 -1.10 -11.56
N LEU A 67 -5.27 -1.78 -11.38
CA LEU A 67 -3.99 -1.14 -11.09
C LEU A 67 -3.09 -1.01 -12.32
N SER A 68 -3.53 -1.51 -13.48
CA SER A 68 -2.75 -1.51 -14.72
C SER A 68 -2.26 -0.12 -15.13
N PRO A 69 -3.08 0.96 -15.03
CA PRO A 69 -2.63 2.30 -15.37
C PRO A 69 -1.47 2.77 -14.48
N TYR A 70 -1.55 2.53 -13.17
CA TYR A 70 -0.56 2.99 -12.19
C TYR A 70 0.78 2.23 -12.27
N LEU A 71 0.72 0.95 -12.63
CA LEU A 71 1.91 0.16 -12.92
C LEU A 71 2.61 0.67 -14.19
N SER A 72 1.84 1.01 -15.24
CA SER A 72 2.40 1.48 -16.51
C SER A 72 3.03 2.88 -16.42
N SER A 73 2.52 3.73 -15.52
CA SER A 73 3.00 5.10 -15.30
C SER A 73 4.13 5.18 -14.28
N ASP A 74 4.56 4.05 -13.73
CA ASP A 74 5.57 3.98 -12.66
C ASP A 74 5.13 4.64 -11.34
N GLN A 75 3.84 4.91 -11.21
CA GLN A 75 3.25 5.49 -10.01
C GLN A 75 3.08 4.44 -8.90
N LEU A 76 2.87 3.17 -9.24
CA LEU A 76 2.90 2.04 -8.31
C LEU A 76 4.11 1.13 -8.61
N ARG A 77 4.94 0.87 -7.60
CA ARG A 77 6.00 -0.16 -7.67
C ARG A 77 5.90 -1.16 -6.54
N PHE A 78 6.15 -2.42 -6.88
CA PHE A 78 6.39 -3.49 -5.92
C PHE A 78 7.88 -3.75 -5.82
N LEU A 79 8.42 -3.71 -4.61
CA LEU A 79 9.85 -3.91 -4.35
C LEU A 79 10.03 -5.00 -3.29
N PRO A 80 11.09 -5.81 -3.34
CA PRO A 80 11.35 -6.80 -2.30
C PRO A 80 11.87 -6.12 -1.01
N CYS A 81 11.51 -6.66 0.16
CA CYS A 81 11.83 -6.06 1.47
C CYS A 81 13.31 -6.18 1.90
N ASP A 82 14.15 -6.87 1.13
CA ASP A 82 15.59 -6.95 1.33
C ASP A 82 16.37 -5.76 0.73
N GLU A 83 15.68 -4.89 -0.02
CA GLU A 83 16.24 -3.66 -0.53
C GLU A 83 16.11 -2.49 0.46
N THR A 84 17.22 -1.79 0.71
CA THR A 84 17.17 -0.48 1.36
C THR A 84 16.73 0.56 0.35
N ILE A 85 15.54 1.14 0.55
CA ILE A 85 15.00 2.16 -0.34
C ILE A 85 15.22 3.52 0.30
N ARG A 86 15.93 4.41 -0.42
CA ARG A 86 16.04 5.82 -0.06
C ARG A 86 15.00 6.57 -0.88
N ILE A 87 13.96 7.05 -0.21
CA ILE A 87 13.05 8.03 -0.81
C ILE A 87 13.80 9.36 -0.75
N GLN A 88 14.32 9.80 -1.89
CA GLN A 88 14.89 11.14 -2.03
C GLN A 88 13.75 12.08 -2.44
N ASP A 89 13.46 13.06 -1.59
CA ASP A 89 12.65 14.20 -1.99
C ASP A 89 13.43 15.05 -3.01
N PRO A 90 12.76 15.62 -4.03
CA PRO A 90 13.37 16.51 -5.01
C PRO A 90 13.89 17.83 -4.42
#